data_AF-A0A1S4DP67-F1
#
_entry.id   AF-A0A1S4DP67-F1
#
_cell.length_a   1.000
_cell.length_b   1.000
_cell.length_c   1.000
_cell.angle_alpha   90.00
_cell.angle_beta   90.00
_cell.angle_gamma   90.00
#
_symmetry.space_group_name_H-M   'P 1'
#
loop_
_entity.id
_entity.type
_entity.pdbx_description
1 polymer ?
#
loop_
_entity_poly.entity_id
_entity_poly.type
_entity_poly.pdbx_seq_one_letter_code
_entity_poly.pdbx_strand_id
1 'polypeptide(L)'
;MESIQVGERSPAHATASTQHSPPSMEEEVVGFEDDAKSIIQQLTRGTKELDIISIAGMSGLDKTTLARKVFYHFIDNRHFDVTTWCSISKEYSSTKVFSEILKQVVGNDIWEAKAWEELRLSFPYGEDGSRVVVTIRDEQVVRQLKLHSDPYFLRFLAVDESWELL
;
A
#
# COMPACT_ATOMS: atom_id res chain seq x y z
N MET A 1 50.30 -29.52 -20.79
CA MET A 1 49.05 -29.50 -21.57
C MET A 1 47.94 -29.74 -20.57
N GLU A 2 47.45 -28.65 -19.97
CA GLU A 2 46.32 -28.67 -19.04
C GLU A 2 45.04 -28.43 -19.83
N SER A 3 44.07 -29.32 -19.63
CA SER A 3 42.77 -29.31 -20.29
C SER A 3 41.85 -28.30 -19.61
N ILE A 4 41.34 -27.33 -20.37
CA ILE A 4 40.35 -26.34 -19.91
C ILE A 4 38.96 -26.95 -20.11
N GLN A 5 38.23 -27.14 -19.02
CA GLN A 5 36.84 -27.62 -19.02
C GLN A 5 35.89 -26.43 -19.24
N VAL A 6 35.07 -26.53 -20.27
CA VAL A 6 34.05 -25.54 -20.65
C VAL A 6 32.89 -25.63 -19.64
N GLY A 7 32.70 -24.57 -18.84
CA GLY A 7 31.55 -24.42 -17.96
C GLY A 7 30.28 -24.08 -18.75
N GLU A 8 29.25 -24.91 -18.59
CA GLU A 8 27.93 -24.73 -19.20
C GLU A 8 27.24 -23.45 -18.70
N ARG A 9 26.70 -22.66 -19.64
CA ARG A 9 25.85 -21.50 -19.37
C ARG A 9 24.52 -21.96 -18.77
N SER A 10 24.24 -21.55 -17.53
CA SER A 10 22.90 -21.64 -16.95
C SER A 10 21.91 -20.75 -17.73
N PRO A 11 20.68 -21.20 -18.01
CA PRO A 11 19.68 -20.36 -18.64
C PRO A 11 19.14 -19.34 -17.64
N ALA A 12 19.26 -18.07 -18.00
CA ALA A 12 18.57 -16.97 -17.33
C ALA A 12 17.05 -17.17 -17.49
N HIS A 13 16.35 -17.46 -16.40
CA HIS A 13 14.90 -17.37 -16.36
C HIS A 13 14.51 -15.95 -15.90
N ALA A 14 13.82 -15.27 -16.81
CA ALA A 14 13.33 -13.91 -16.71
C ALA A 14 12.73 -13.58 -15.35
N THR A 15 13.31 -12.61 -14.66
CA THR A 15 12.63 -11.89 -13.59
C THR A 15 11.50 -11.10 -14.24
N ALA A 16 10.27 -11.55 -14.05
CA ALA A 16 9.09 -10.77 -14.43
C ALA A 16 9.15 -9.44 -13.66
N SER A 17 9.48 -8.36 -14.38
CA SER A 17 9.30 -7.01 -13.87
C SER A 17 7.80 -6.79 -13.76
N THR A 18 7.26 -7.00 -12.56
CA THR A 18 5.85 -6.77 -12.28
C THR A 18 5.67 -5.25 -12.31
N GLN A 19 4.95 -4.76 -13.31
CA GLN A 19 4.62 -3.35 -13.44
C GLN A 19 3.74 -2.96 -12.25
N HIS A 20 4.23 -2.05 -11.39
CA HIS A 20 3.58 -1.57 -10.17
C HIS A 20 2.51 -0.51 -10.49
N SER A 21 1.47 -0.91 -11.21
CA SER A 21 0.20 -0.20 -11.33
C SER A 21 -0.74 -0.66 -10.19
N PRO A 22 -1.77 0.10 -9.81
CA PRO A 22 -2.84 -0.44 -8.96
C PRO A 22 -3.35 -1.76 -9.58
N PRO A 23 -3.61 -2.80 -8.78
CA PRO A 23 -4.12 -4.08 -9.28
C PRO A 23 -5.42 -3.82 -10.03
N SER A 24 -5.52 -4.29 -11.28
CA SER A 24 -6.63 -4.00 -12.21
C SER A 24 -8.01 -4.09 -11.56
N MET A 25 -8.90 -3.15 -11.92
CA MET A 25 -10.26 -2.96 -11.36
C MET A 25 -11.23 -4.15 -11.50
N GLU A 26 -10.81 -5.26 -12.11
CA GLU A 26 -11.72 -6.32 -12.56
C GLU A 26 -12.01 -7.41 -11.53
N GLU A 27 -11.45 -7.32 -10.32
CA GLU A 27 -11.76 -8.25 -9.22
C GLU A 27 -12.58 -7.53 -8.15
N GLU A 28 -13.89 -7.75 -8.16
CA GLU A 28 -14.76 -7.37 -7.06
C GLU A 28 -14.33 -8.15 -5.82
N VAL A 29 -13.77 -7.44 -4.85
CA VAL A 29 -13.39 -8.03 -3.56
C VAL A 29 -14.67 -8.20 -2.73
N VAL A 30 -15.21 -9.41 -2.69
CA VAL A 30 -16.32 -9.80 -1.81
C VAL A 30 -15.80 -10.06 -0.39
N GLY A 31 -16.60 -9.72 0.62
CA GLY A 31 -16.21 -9.87 2.03
C GLY A 31 -15.46 -8.66 2.61
N PHE A 32 -15.26 -8.66 3.93
CA PHE A 32 -14.65 -7.57 4.71
C PHE A 32 -15.44 -6.25 4.76
N GLU A 33 -16.75 -6.27 4.55
CA GLU A 33 -17.60 -5.07 4.55
C GLU A 33 -17.48 -4.30 5.87
N ASP A 34 -17.58 -5.01 6.99
CA ASP A 34 -17.50 -4.42 8.32
C ASP A 34 -16.09 -3.92 8.64
N ASP A 35 -15.05 -4.68 8.26
CA ASP A 35 -13.66 -4.27 8.45
C ASP A 35 -13.33 -3.03 7.63
N ALA A 36 -13.72 -3.01 6.35
CA ALA A 36 -13.50 -1.88 5.45
C ALA A 36 -14.25 -0.65 5.96
N LYS A 37 -15.50 -0.80 6.40
CA LYS A 37 -16.30 0.28 6.97
C LYS A 37 -15.65 0.85 8.24
N SER A 38 -15.10 -0.01 9.09
CA SER A 38 -14.39 0.42 10.30
C SER A 38 -13.15 1.26 9.97
N ILE A 39 -12.34 0.80 9.01
CA ILE A 39 -11.14 1.53 8.57
C ILE A 39 -11.51 2.85 7.88
N ILE A 40 -12.51 2.85 6.99
CA ILE A 40 -13.01 4.07 6.33
C ILE A 40 -13.49 5.07 7.39
N GLN A 41 -14.21 4.59 8.41
CA GLN A 41 -14.65 5.43 9.51
C GLN A 41 -13.47 6.05 10.28
N GLN A 42 -12.40 5.31 10.54
CA GLN A 42 -11.19 5.86 11.16
C GLN A 42 -10.52 6.91 10.28
N LEU A 43 -10.35 6.63 8.98
CA LEU A 43 -9.69 7.55 8.03
C LEU A 43 -10.46 8.86 7.85
N THR A 44 -11.79 8.81 7.94
CA THR A 44 -12.67 9.97 7.79
C THR A 44 -12.93 10.71 9.10
N ARG A 45 -12.73 10.07 10.25
CA ARG A 45 -12.91 10.64 11.59
C ARG A 45 -11.56 10.83 12.26
N GLY A 46 -10.84 11.87 11.84
CA GLY A 46 -9.53 12.19 12.39
C GLY A 46 -9.31 13.69 12.53
N THR A 47 -8.19 14.04 13.14
CA THR A 47 -7.70 15.42 13.13
C THR A 47 -7.32 15.81 11.69
N LYS A 48 -7.13 17.10 11.45
CA LYS A 48 -6.58 17.55 10.18
C LYS A 48 -5.08 17.25 10.06
N GLU A 49 -4.43 16.84 11.13
CA GLU A 49 -3.03 16.44 11.10
C GLU A 49 -2.85 15.16 10.26
N LEU A 50 -1.63 14.96 9.76
CA LEU A 50 -1.23 13.72 9.12
C LEU A 50 -1.49 12.54 10.07
N ASP A 51 -2.10 11.47 9.57
CA ASP A 51 -2.33 10.26 10.35
C ASP A 51 -1.94 9.00 9.60
N ILE A 52 -1.54 7.98 10.36
CA ILE A 52 -1.12 6.66 9.85
C ILE A 52 -2.05 5.61 10.43
N ILE A 53 -2.74 4.87 9.55
CA ILE A 53 -3.53 3.70 9.92
C ILE A 53 -2.80 2.45 9.47
N SER A 54 -2.39 1.65 10.44
CA SER A 54 -1.74 0.36 10.20
C SER A 54 -2.77 -0.77 10.20
N ILE A 55 -2.82 -1.57 9.14
CA ILE A 55 -3.59 -2.82 9.07
C ILE A 55 -2.62 -3.97 9.38
N ALA A 56 -2.83 -4.62 10.51
CA ALA A 56 -1.98 -5.68 11.05
C ALA A 56 -2.69 -7.04 11.07
N GLY A 57 -1.92 -8.12 11.08
CA GLY A 57 -2.47 -9.47 11.18
C GLY A 57 -1.56 -10.54 10.56
N MET A 58 -1.87 -11.81 10.85
CA MET A 58 -1.12 -12.97 10.37
C MET A 58 -1.03 -13.08 8.84
N SER A 59 -0.11 -13.92 8.37
CA SER A 59 -0.01 -14.26 6.95
C SER A 59 -1.28 -14.95 6.46
N GLY A 60 -1.70 -14.68 5.22
CA GLY A 60 -2.89 -15.31 4.62
C GLY A 60 -4.24 -14.71 5.04
N LEU A 61 -4.25 -13.61 5.80
CA LEU A 61 -5.49 -12.88 6.14
C LEU A 61 -5.90 -11.83 5.09
N ASP A 62 -5.24 -11.80 3.93
CA ASP A 62 -5.62 -10.88 2.85
C ASP A 62 -5.69 -9.39 3.22
N LYS A 63 -4.83 -8.96 4.16
CA LYS A 63 -4.69 -7.53 4.55
C LYS A 63 -4.58 -6.58 3.37
N THR A 64 -3.83 -6.98 2.34
CA THR A 64 -3.65 -6.18 1.11
C THR A 64 -4.95 -6.09 0.30
N THR A 65 -5.79 -7.12 0.34
CA THR A 65 -7.12 -7.14 -0.27
C THR A 65 -8.08 -6.22 0.46
N LEU A 66 -8.08 -6.24 1.80
CA LEU A 66 -8.82 -5.26 2.61
C LEU A 66 -8.37 -3.82 2.34
N ALA A 67 -7.05 -3.57 2.35
CA ALA A 67 -6.51 -2.25 2.02
C ALA A 67 -6.89 -1.79 0.61
N ARG A 68 -6.96 -2.71 -0.36
CA ARG A 68 -7.40 -2.44 -1.72
C ARG A 68 -8.87 -2.04 -1.78
N LYS A 69 -9.75 -2.72 -1.03
CA LYS A 69 -11.18 -2.37 -0.93
C LYS A 69 -11.37 -0.96 -0.37
N VAL A 70 -10.62 -0.62 0.69
CA VAL A 70 -10.60 0.74 1.28
C VAL A 70 -10.06 1.78 0.28
N PHE A 71 -8.98 1.46 -0.43
CA PHE A 71 -8.37 2.35 -1.42
C PHE A 71 -9.34 2.71 -2.55
N TYR A 72 -10.00 1.70 -3.14
CA TYR A 72 -10.97 1.94 -4.22
C TYR A 72 -12.20 2.71 -3.75
N HIS A 73 -12.66 2.49 -2.53
CA HIS A 73 -13.72 3.32 -1.95
C HIS A 73 -13.36 4.82 -2.00
N PHE A 74 -12.11 5.20 -1.69
CA PHE A 74 -11.72 6.61 -1.73
C PHE A 74 -11.51 7.16 -3.14
N ILE A 75 -11.10 6.33 -4.09
CA ILE A 75 -11.05 6.69 -5.51
C ILE A 75 -12.46 6.98 -6.02
N ASP A 76 -13.39 6.04 -5.84
CA ASP A 76 -14.73 6.12 -6.39
C ASP A 76 -15.53 7.28 -5.78
N ASN A 77 -15.36 7.51 -4.48
CA ASN A 77 -16.01 8.60 -3.76
C ASN A 77 -15.25 9.93 -3.84
N ARG A 78 -14.08 9.99 -4.48
CA ARG A 78 -13.21 11.18 -4.62
C ARG A 78 -13.01 11.91 -3.29
N HIS A 79 -12.74 11.16 -2.23
CA HIS A 79 -12.69 11.72 -0.88
C HIS A 79 -11.41 12.53 -0.62
N PHE A 80 -10.31 12.16 -1.28
CA PHE A 80 -9.03 12.83 -1.21
C PHE A 80 -8.70 13.45 -2.57
N ASP A 81 -8.01 14.59 -2.56
CA ASP A 81 -7.57 15.28 -3.79
C ASP A 81 -6.61 14.40 -4.62
N VAL A 82 -5.79 13.61 -3.92
CA VAL A 82 -4.80 12.71 -4.49
C VAL A 82 -4.87 11.38 -3.74
N THR A 83 -4.81 10.26 -4.47
CA THR A 83 -4.74 8.91 -3.88
C THR A 83 -3.75 8.08 -4.69
N THR A 84 -2.85 7.36 -4.02
CA THR A 84 -1.74 6.60 -4.63
C THR A 84 -1.53 5.28 -3.90
N TRP A 85 -1.06 4.25 -4.62
CA TRP A 85 -0.83 2.92 -4.08
C TRP A 85 0.60 2.46 -4.37
N CYS A 86 1.38 2.16 -3.34
CA CYS A 86 2.76 1.70 -3.51
C CYS A 86 3.00 0.39 -2.74
N SER A 87 3.66 -0.57 -3.40
CA SER A 87 4.07 -1.83 -2.78
C SER A 87 5.57 -1.82 -2.49
N ILE A 88 5.92 -1.89 -1.20
CA ILE A 88 7.31 -1.84 -0.76
C ILE A 88 7.86 -3.27 -0.60
N SER A 89 8.94 -3.60 -1.32
CA SER A 89 9.63 -4.88 -1.17
C SER A 89 10.61 -4.86 0.03
N LYS A 90 11.09 -6.03 0.46
CA LYS A 90 12.03 -6.14 1.59
C LYS A 90 13.36 -5.40 1.34
N GLU A 91 13.78 -5.31 0.08
CA GLU A 91 14.98 -4.59 -0.37
C GLU A 91 14.63 -3.16 -0.81
N TYR A 92 13.92 -2.44 0.06
CA TYR A 92 13.48 -1.10 -0.27
C TYR A 92 14.62 -0.09 -0.18
N SER A 93 14.52 0.93 -1.04
CA SER A 93 15.27 2.18 -0.90
C SER A 93 14.24 3.30 -0.82
N SER A 94 14.39 4.21 0.14
CA SER A 94 13.49 5.36 0.29
C SER A 94 13.35 6.14 -1.03
N THR A 95 14.43 6.23 -1.81
CA THR A 95 14.42 6.87 -3.14
C THR A 95 13.53 6.16 -4.16
N LYS A 96 13.43 4.82 -4.12
CA LYS A 96 12.59 4.05 -5.03
C LYS A 96 11.12 4.20 -4.68
N VAL A 97 10.78 4.05 -3.39
CA VAL A 97 9.41 4.24 -2.88
C VAL A 97 8.93 5.66 -3.21
N PHE A 98 9.77 6.65 -2.94
CA PHE A 98 9.46 8.03 -3.24
C PHE A 98 9.26 8.28 -4.75
N SER A 99 10.13 7.72 -5.59
CA SER A 99 10.00 7.82 -7.04
C SER A 99 8.72 7.17 -7.57
N GLU A 100 8.29 6.05 -6.97
CA GLU A 100 7.05 5.35 -7.35
C GLU A 100 5.81 6.15 -6.98
N ILE A 101 5.77 6.73 -5.78
CA ILE A 101 4.70 7.62 -5.34
C ILE A 101 4.63 8.84 -6.25
N LEU A 102 5.76 9.50 -6.53
CA LEU A 102 5.83 10.67 -7.40
C LEU A 102 5.24 10.40 -8.78
N LYS A 103 5.62 9.30 -9.43
CA LYS A 103 5.12 8.94 -10.77
C LYS A 103 3.60 8.80 -10.80
N GLN A 104 3.00 8.33 -9.72
CA GLN A 104 1.55 8.17 -9.61
C GLN A 104 0.82 9.49 -9.34
N VAL A 105 1.41 10.37 -8.52
CA VAL A 105 0.79 11.65 -8.15
C VAL A 105 0.94 12.70 -9.26
N VAL A 106 2.14 12.79 -9.82
CA VAL A 106 2.55 13.89 -10.71
C VAL A 106 2.50 13.48 -12.19
N GLY A 107 2.40 12.18 -12.47
CA GLY A 107 2.53 11.63 -13.82
C GLY A 107 3.98 11.42 -14.25
N ASN A 108 4.20 10.62 -15.30
CA ASN A 108 5.52 10.11 -15.71
C ASN A 108 6.53 11.17 -16.21
N ASP A 109 6.17 12.45 -16.27
CA ASP A 109 6.92 13.47 -17.03
C ASP A 109 7.63 14.54 -16.19
N ILE A 110 7.63 14.48 -14.86
CA ILE A 110 8.28 15.53 -14.05
C ILE A 110 9.55 15.02 -13.36
N TRP A 111 10.70 15.30 -13.98
CA TRP A 111 12.05 15.13 -13.42
C TRP A 111 12.64 16.46 -12.94
N GLU A 112 11.80 17.39 -12.50
CA GLU A 112 12.24 18.73 -12.05
C GLU A 112 12.01 18.93 -10.55
N ALA A 113 12.79 19.85 -9.96
CA ALA A 113 12.65 20.31 -8.58
C ALA A 113 11.20 20.72 -8.21
N LYS A 114 10.38 21.06 -9.22
CA LYS A 114 8.96 21.36 -9.07
C LYS A 114 8.12 20.19 -8.57
N ALA A 115 8.38 18.95 -9.03
CA ALA A 115 7.69 17.76 -8.51
C ALA A 115 8.04 17.50 -7.04
N TRP A 116 9.27 17.82 -6.63
CA TRP A 116 9.68 17.72 -5.24
C TRP A 116 8.99 18.75 -4.35
N GLU A 117 8.82 19.99 -4.81
CA GLU A 117 8.04 21.00 -4.10
C GLU A 117 6.55 20.64 -4.03
N GLU A 118 5.95 20.17 -5.14
CA GLU A 118 4.55 19.72 -5.17
C GLU A 118 4.32 18.52 -4.23
N LEU A 119 5.25 17.56 -4.16
CA LEU A 119 5.12 16.43 -3.25
C LEU A 119 5.35 16.82 -1.79
N ARG A 120 6.33 17.70 -1.53
CA ARG A 120 6.56 18.26 -0.20
C ARG A 120 5.36 19.08 0.30
N LEU A 121 4.60 19.68 -0.62
CA LEU A 121 3.34 20.37 -0.35
C LEU A 121 2.15 19.42 -0.21
N SER A 122 2.21 18.18 -0.70
CA SER A 122 1.15 17.17 -0.54
C SER A 122 1.36 16.22 0.63
N PHE A 123 2.53 16.31 1.30
CA PHE A 123 2.73 15.82 2.66
C PHE A 123 3.24 16.95 3.56
N PRO A 124 2.50 18.06 3.71
CA PRO A 124 2.92 19.07 4.66
C PRO A 124 2.86 18.42 6.05
N TYR A 125 3.73 18.87 6.95
CA TYR A 125 3.43 18.82 8.40
C TYR A 125 2.25 19.78 8.70
N GLY A 126 1.16 19.66 7.94
CA GLY A 126 0.07 20.60 7.84
C GLY A 126 -1.24 19.95 8.23
N GLU A 127 -2.20 20.80 8.54
CA GLU A 127 -3.57 20.41 8.91
C GLU A 127 -4.45 20.28 7.65
N ASP A 128 -4.08 19.40 6.72
CA ASP A 128 -4.79 19.17 5.45
C ASP A 128 -5.66 17.90 5.43
N GLY A 129 -5.56 17.07 6.46
CA GLY A 129 -6.30 15.81 6.57
C GLY A 129 -5.68 14.65 5.81
N SER A 130 -4.41 14.76 5.39
CA SER A 130 -3.69 13.68 4.72
C SER A 130 -3.67 12.39 5.55
N ARG A 131 -3.79 11.24 4.88
CA ARG A 131 -3.84 9.90 5.48
C ARG A 131 -2.88 8.94 4.80
N VAL A 132 -2.21 8.10 5.59
CA VAL A 132 -1.39 6.99 5.09
C VAL A 132 -1.94 5.68 5.65
N VAL A 133 -2.20 4.71 4.78
CA VAL A 133 -2.58 3.34 5.18
C VAL A 133 -1.40 2.40 4.90
N VAL A 134 -1.00 1.61 5.90
CA VAL A 134 0.11 0.66 5.76
C VAL A 134 -0.35 -0.74 6.16
N THR A 135 -0.13 -1.74 5.31
CA THR A 135 -0.37 -3.15 5.67
C THR A 135 0.92 -3.79 6.18
N ILE A 136 0.90 -4.36 7.38
CA ILE A 136 2.11 -4.86 8.06
C ILE A 136 1.85 -6.24 8.67
N ARG A 137 2.86 -7.11 8.62
CA ARG A 137 2.78 -8.47 9.20
C ARG A 137 3.36 -8.54 10.62
N ASP A 138 4.29 -7.66 10.95
CA ASP A 138 4.97 -7.62 12.24
C ASP A 138 4.23 -6.67 13.20
N GLU A 139 3.52 -7.22 14.18
CA GLU A 139 2.76 -6.45 15.18
C GLU A 139 3.63 -5.54 16.04
N GLN A 140 4.93 -5.86 16.23
CA GLN A 140 5.83 -4.99 17.00
C GLN A 140 6.16 -3.72 16.23
N VAL A 141 6.30 -3.81 14.90
CA VAL A 141 6.50 -2.65 14.03
C VAL A 141 5.24 -1.79 13.97
N VAL A 142 4.06 -2.41 13.97
CA VAL A 142 2.76 -1.72 13.94
C VAL A 142 2.61 -0.74 15.10
N ARG A 143 3.03 -1.12 16.32
CA ARG A 143 2.94 -0.24 17.50
C ARG A 143 3.86 0.98 17.41
N GLN A 144 4.98 0.87 16.69
CA GLN A 144 5.93 1.97 16.51
C GLN A 144 5.44 2.99 15.47
N LEU A 145 4.54 2.58 14.58
CA LEU A 145 3.98 3.43 13.52
C LEU A 145 2.70 4.15 13.94
N LYS A 146 2.23 3.91 15.17
CA LYS A 146 1.07 4.60 15.72
C LYS A 146 1.38 6.10 15.82
N LEU A 147 0.55 6.90 15.16
CA LEU A 147 0.57 8.35 15.28
C LEU A 147 -0.64 8.81 16.09
N HIS A 148 -1.80 9.02 15.46
CA HIS A 148 -3.04 9.37 16.15
C HIS A 148 -4.02 8.19 16.20
N SER A 149 -4.24 7.54 15.05
CA SER A 149 -5.15 6.38 14.96
C SER A 149 -4.54 5.11 15.57
N ASP A 150 -5.41 4.31 16.20
CA ASP A 150 -5.05 2.98 16.65
C ASP A 150 -4.89 2.02 15.46
N PRO A 151 -3.92 1.09 15.51
CA PRO A 151 -3.80 0.07 14.48
C PRO A 151 -5.06 -0.81 14.36
N TYR A 152 -5.43 -1.12 13.13
CA TYR A 152 -6.49 -2.07 12.82
C TYR A 152 -5.92 -3.50 12.77
N PHE A 153 -6.29 -4.33 13.74
CA PHE A 153 -5.89 -5.74 13.74
C PHE A 153 -6.95 -6.58 13.03
N LEU A 154 -6.63 -7.03 11.82
CA LEU A 154 -7.47 -7.92 11.05
C LEU A 154 -7.49 -9.31 11.71
N ARG A 155 -8.70 -9.78 12.03
CA ARG A 155 -8.95 -11.09 12.61
C ARG A 155 -9.15 -12.15 11.53
N PHE A 156 -9.09 -13.43 11.92
CA PHE A 156 -9.62 -14.48 11.07
C PHE A 156 -11.12 -14.25 10.85
N LEU A 157 -11.58 -14.51 9.63
CA LEU A 157 -13.00 -14.57 9.31
C LEU A 157 -13.66 -15.62 10.19
N ALA A 158 -14.84 -15.31 10.72
CA ALA A 158 -15.70 -16.32 11.30
C ALA A 158 -16.10 -17.33 10.20
N VAL A 159 -16.40 -18.58 10.58
CA VAL A 159 -16.82 -19.63 9.64
C VAL A 159 -18.00 -19.14 8.77
N ASP A 160 -18.86 -18.32 9.34
CA ASP A 160 -20.06 -17.77 8.72
C ASP A 160 -19.70 -16.73 7.62
N GLU A 161 -18.62 -15.97 7.83
CA GLU A 161 -18.07 -14.98 6.89
C GLU A 161 -17.21 -15.65 5.79
N SER A 162 -16.69 -16.85 6.05
CA SER A 162 -15.82 -17.59 5.11
C SER A 162 -16.53 -18.09 3.85
N TRP A 163 -17.86 -18.19 3.87
CA TRP A 163 -18.66 -18.68 2.73
C TRP A 163 -18.88 -17.61 1.65
N GLU A 164 -18.60 -16.34 1.92
CA GLU A 164 -18.70 -15.25 0.94
C GLU A 164 -17.51 -15.20 -0.03
N LEU A 165 -16.51 -16.07 0.17
CA LEU A 165 -15.28 -16.16 -0.62
C LEU A 165 -15.26 -17.33 -1.64
N LEU A 166 -16.37 -18.07 -1.80
CA LEU A 166 -16.53 -19.22 -2.72
C LEU A 166 -17.62 -18.97 -3.77
#